data_AF-A0A9P6KB64-F1
#
_entry.id   AF-A0A9P6KB64-F1
#
_cell.length_a   1.000
_cell.length_b   1.000
_cell.length_c   1.000
_cell.angle_alpha   90.00
_cell.angle_beta   90.00
_cell.angle_gamma   90.00
#
_symmetry.space_group_name_H-M   'P 1'
#
loop_
_entity.id
_entity.type
_entity.pdbx_description
1 polymer ?
#
loop_
_entity_poly.entity_id
_entity_poly.type
_entity_poly.pdbx_seq_one_letter_code
_entity_poly.pdbx_strand_id
1 'polypeptide(L)'
;MQSDDERCFSGQSQKVRAREAASWRKFIDSHQIPADETVILAGDFNIERNSVEYQTTVIDTLNVDHTELSDGEEPTWDPKLNQLAHLNSPSVKEGHFIDYIFVDKKHSSK
;
A
#
# COMPACT_ATOMS: atom_id res chain seq x y z
N MET A 1 -4.14 -2.68 4.92
CA MET A 1 -3.14 -2.58 6.01
C MET A 1 -3.61 -1.56 7.02
N GLN A 2 -3.03 -1.56 8.22
CA GLN A 2 -3.44 -0.66 9.31
C GLN A 2 -3.36 0.82 8.91
N SER A 3 -4.46 1.55 9.07
CA SER A 3 -4.51 3.00 8.91
C SER A 3 -3.78 3.73 10.04
N ASP A 4 -3.46 5.00 9.80
CA ASP A 4 -3.02 5.87 10.88
C ASP A 4 -4.17 6.13 11.86
N ASP A 5 -3.84 6.24 13.15
CA ASP A 5 -4.76 6.55 14.24
C ASP A 5 -4.07 7.56 15.14
N GLU A 6 -4.69 8.74 15.32
CA GLU A 6 -4.15 9.83 16.14
C GLU A 6 -3.98 9.44 17.62
N ARG A 7 -4.62 8.36 18.07
CA ARG A 7 -4.47 7.81 19.43
C ARG A 7 -3.27 6.88 19.57
N CYS A 8 -2.66 6.46 18.46
CA CYS A 8 -1.42 5.69 18.48
C CYS A 8 -0.21 6.61 18.66
N PHE A 9 0.88 6.08 19.24
CA PHE A 9 2.14 6.80 19.26
C PHE A 9 2.67 7.00 17.84
N SER A 10 3.34 8.13 17.60
CA SER A 10 3.98 8.42 16.31
C SER A 10 4.85 7.24 15.85
N GLY A 11 4.65 6.81 14.59
CA GLY A 11 5.36 5.69 13.97
C GLY A 11 4.90 4.29 14.40
N GLN A 12 3.88 4.15 15.26
CA GLN A 12 3.35 2.84 15.64
C GLN A 12 2.59 2.17 14.50
N SER A 13 1.76 2.91 13.76
CA SER A 13 1.03 2.42 12.58
C SER A 13 1.98 1.90 11.51
N GLN A 14 3.02 2.67 11.17
CA GLN A 14 4.10 2.25 10.25
C GLN A 14 4.74 0.91 10.68
N LYS A 15 5.05 0.73 11.96
CA LYS A 15 5.61 -0.53 12.47
C LYS A 15 4.63 -1.71 12.34
N VAL A 16 3.32 -1.45 12.47
CA VAL A 16 2.29 -2.47 12.25
C VAL A 16 2.22 -2.84 10.78
N ARG A 17 2.14 -1.86 9.87
CA ARG A 17 2.13 -2.11 8.41
C ARG A 17 3.35 -2.87 7.94
N ALA A 18 4.55 -2.55 8.45
CA ALA A 18 5.76 -3.31 8.15
C ALA A 18 5.65 -4.80 8.57
N ARG A 19 5.02 -5.09 9.72
CA ARG A 19 4.78 -6.48 10.17
C ARG A 19 3.71 -7.19 9.35
N GLU A 20 2.67 -6.47 8.96
CA GLU A 20 1.63 -6.99 8.06
C GLU A 20 2.23 -7.36 6.71
N ALA A 21 3.04 -6.48 6.13
CA ALA A 21 3.75 -6.73 4.87
C ALA A 21 4.66 -7.96 4.96
N ALA A 22 5.47 -8.06 6.04
CA ALA A 22 6.31 -9.23 6.27
C ALA A 22 5.48 -10.52 6.43
N SER A 23 4.29 -10.43 7.04
CA SER A 23 3.38 -11.57 7.19
C SER A 23 2.79 -12.01 5.85
N TRP A 24 2.41 -11.07 4.98
CA TRP A 24 1.97 -11.36 3.62
C TRP A 24 3.07 -12.03 2.79
N ARG A 25 4.29 -11.48 2.81
CA ARG A 25 5.44 -12.08 2.12
C ARG A 25 5.69 -13.51 2.58
N LYS A 26 5.70 -13.73 3.90
CA LYS A 26 5.86 -15.07 4.48
C LYS A 26 4.74 -16.03 4.05
N PHE A 27 3.49 -15.56 4.02
CA PHE A 27 2.34 -16.35 3.58
C PHE A 27 2.50 -16.77 2.12
N ILE A 28 2.80 -15.84 1.22
CA ILE A 28 2.97 -16.16 -0.21
C ILE A 28 4.12 -17.16 -0.38
N ASP A 29 5.27 -16.91 0.25
CA ASP A 29 6.44 -17.79 0.14
C ASP A 29 6.18 -19.20 0.71
N SER A 30 5.33 -19.34 1.74
CA SER A 30 5.01 -20.65 2.32
C SER A 30 4.12 -21.52 1.43
N HIS A 31 3.42 -20.93 0.46
CA HIS A 31 2.52 -21.67 -0.42
C HIS A 31 3.22 -22.30 -1.63
N GLN A 32 4.50 -21.98 -1.86
CA GLN A 32 5.29 -22.53 -2.96
C GLN A 32 4.56 -22.44 -4.31
N ILE A 33 3.91 -21.30 -4.55
CA ILE A 33 3.11 -21.05 -5.76
C ILE A 33 4.04 -21.18 -6.99
N PRO A 34 3.61 -21.89 -8.05
CA PRO A 34 4.38 -21.98 -9.29
C PRO A 34 4.63 -20.60 -9.90
N ALA A 35 5.84 -20.36 -10.42
CA ALA A 35 6.22 -19.05 -10.95
C ALA A 35 5.41 -18.61 -12.19
N ASP A 36 4.72 -19.54 -12.85
CA ASP A 36 3.81 -19.30 -13.98
C ASP A 36 2.37 -19.01 -13.55
N GLU A 37 2.05 -19.03 -12.25
CA GLU A 37 0.77 -18.61 -11.69
C GLU A 37 0.86 -17.20 -11.12
N THR A 38 0.13 -16.24 -11.70
CA THR A 38 0.16 -14.85 -11.24
C THR A 38 -0.39 -14.68 -9.83
N VAL A 39 0.37 -13.99 -8.98
CA VAL A 39 -0.07 -13.57 -7.64
C VAL A 39 -0.28 -12.05 -7.62
N ILE A 40 -1.49 -11.64 -7.25
CA ILE A 40 -1.92 -10.25 -7.17
C ILE A 40 -2.05 -9.83 -5.72
N LEU A 41 -1.48 -8.67 -5.37
CA LEU A 41 -1.61 -8.02 -4.08
C LEU A 41 -2.41 -6.74 -4.28
N ALA A 42 -3.60 -6.62 -3.68
CA ALA A 42 -4.50 -5.50 -3.93
C ALA A 42 -5.24 -5.05 -2.67
N GLY A 43 -5.58 -3.75 -2.63
CA GLY A 43 -6.42 -3.14 -1.60
C GLY A 43 -5.88 -1.80 -1.11
N ASP A 44 -6.35 -1.38 0.08
CA ASP A 44 -5.84 -0.22 0.80
C ASP A 44 -4.59 -0.60 1.61
N PHE A 45 -3.45 -0.04 1.25
CA PHE A 45 -2.17 -0.25 1.93
C PHE A 45 -1.90 0.80 2.99
N ASN A 46 -2.67 1.89 3.06
CA ASN A 46 -2.46 3.00 3.99
C ASN A 46 -1.02 3.53 3.98
N ILE A 47 -0.35 3.49 2.82
CA ILE A 47 1.02 3.95 2.62
C ILE A 47 1.05 4.87 1.41
N GLU A 48 1.45 6.12 1.62
CA GLU A 48 1.56 7.14 0.59
C GLU A 48 2.62 6.77 -0.47
N ARG A 49 2.25 6.84 -1.74
CA ARG A 49 3.05 6.42 -2.91
C ARG A 49 4.45 7.03 -2.96
N ASN A 50 4.59 8.30 -2.60
CA ASN A 50 5.87 9.01 -2.68
C ASN A 50 6.67 9.02 -1.36
N SER A 51 6.36 8.10 -0.45
CA SER A 51 7.02 8.01 0.86
C SER A 51 8.20 7.02 0.87
N VAL A 52 9.11 7.18 1.84
CA VAL A 52 10.15 6.18 2.14
C VAL A 52 9.53 4.84 2.58
N GLU A 53 8.38 4.89 3.25
CA GLU A 53 7.65 3.69 3.67
C GLU A 53 7.16 2.88 2.45
N TYR A 54 6.72 3.54 1.38
CA TYR A 54 6.32 2.88 0.14
C TYR A 54 7.46 2.05 -0.45
N GLN A 55 8.65 2.64 -0.59
CA GLN A 55 9.79 1.91 -1.13
C GLN A 55 10.15 0.70 -0.25
N THR A 56 10.31 0.92 1.05
CA THR A 56 10.82 -0.11 1.97
C THR A 56 9.80 -1.21 2.29
N THR A 57 8.54 -0.84 2.48
CA THR A 57 7.47 -1.76 2.93
C THR A 57 6.70 -2.35 1.76
N VAL A 58 6.30 -1.52 0.79
CA VAL A 58 5.51 -2.01 -0.35
C VAL A 58 6.45 -2.65 -1.37
N ILE A 59 7.40 -1.92 -1.92
CA ILE A 59 8.22 -2.44 -3.02
C ILE A 59 9.19 -3.52 -2.55
N ASP A 60 10.00 -3.23 -1.54
CA ASP A 60 11.11 -4.11 -1.14
C ASP A 60 10.61 -5.31 -0.31
N THR A 61 9.77 -5.09 0.69
CA THR A 61 9.31 -6.17 1.60
C THR A 61 8.28 -7.08 0.95
N LEU A 62 7.27 -6.54 0.26
CA LEU A 62 6.30 -7.39 -0.44
C LEU A 62 6.87 -7.99 -1.72
N ASN A 63 7.99 -7.48 -2.23
CA ASN A 63 8.62 -7.93 -3.46
C ASN A 63 7.65 -7.88 -4.65
N VAL A 64 7.11 -6.70 -4.88
CA VAL A 64 6.17 -6.42 -5.97
C VAL A 64 6.78 -5.49 -7.00
N ASP A 65 6.20 -5.49 -8.20
CA ASP A 65 6.57 -4.54 -9.24
C ASP A 65 6.15 -3.11 -8.89
N HIS A 66 6.95 -2.16 -9.38
CA HIS A 66 6.63 -0.76 -9.27
C HIS A 66 5.73 -0.37 -10.44
N THR A 67 4.53 0.11 -10.14
CA THR A 67 3.65 0.73 -11.13
C THR A 67 3.87 2.23 -11.09
N GLU A 68 4.27 2.81 -12.22
CA GLU A 68 4.29 4.27 -12.38
C GLU A 68 2.86 4.81 -12.35
N LEU A 69 2.67 5.94 -11.67
CA LEU A 69 1.42 6.69 -11.79
C LEU A 69 1.33 7.24 -13.21
N SER A 70 0.16 7.14 -13.82
CA SER A 70 -0.08 7.73 -15.13
C SER A 70 -0.24 9.24 -15.00
N ASP A 71 0.10 9.99 -16.06
CA ASP A 71 -0.15 11.43 -16.10
C ASP A 71 -1.66 11.69 -15.92
N GLY A 72 -1.99 12.53 -14.93
CA GLY A 72 -3.38 12.89 -14.60
C GLY A 72 -4.09 11.91 -13.66
N GLU A 73 -3.39 10.93 -13.08
CA GLU A 73 -3.96 10.06 -12.06
C GLU A 73 -4.30 10.86 -10.79
N GLU A 74 -5.52 10.66 -10.27
CA GLU A 74 -6.04 11.36 -9.09
C GLU A 74 -5.81 10.53 -7.82
N PRO A 75 -5.59 11.18 -6.66
CA PRO A 75 -5.40 10.46 -5.40
C PRO A 75 -6.60 9.58 -5.04
N THR A 76 -6.34 8.38 -4.54
CA THR A 76 -7.38 7.40 -4.20
C THR A 76 -8.17 7.79 -2.95
N TRP A 77 -7.55 8.61 -2.09
CA TRP A 77 -8.18 9.30 -0.98
C TRP A 77 -7.95 10.81 -1.10
N ASP A 78 -8.99 11.62 -1.31
CA ASP A 78 -8.87 13.08 -1.41
C ASP A 78 -10.02 13.81 -0.68
N PRO A 79 -9.75 14.53 0.43
CA PRO A 79 -10.76 15.27 1.19
C PRO A 79 -11.21 16.58 0.52
N LYS A 80 -10.59 17.00 -0.60
CA LYS A 80 -11.09 18.11 -1.43
C LYS A 80 -12.22 17.66 -2.36
N LEU A 81 -12.14 16.42 -2.85
CA LEU A 81 -13.08 15.88 -3.85
C LEU A 81 -14.09 14.91 -3.23
N ASN A 82 -13.73 14.23 -2.13
CA ASN A 82 -14.59 13.28 -1.43
C ASN A 82 -15.10 13.87 -0.12
N GLN A 83 -16.41 14.11 -0.04
CA GLN A 83 -17.06 14.69 1.15
C GLN A 83 -16.98 13.79 2.39
N LEU A 84 -17.02 12.46 2.23
CA LEU A 84 -16.90 11.54 3.37
C LEU A 84 -15.48 11.58 3.94
N ALA A 85 -14.45 11.63 3.08
CA ALA A 85 -13.07 11.83 3.51
C ALA A 85 -12.91 13.19 4.21
N HIS A 86 -13.51 14.24 3.67
CA HIS A 86 -13.50 15.57 4.29
C HIS A 86 -14.13 15.57 5.69
N LEU A 87 -15.28 14.92 5.86
CA LEU A 87 -15.97 14.86 7.15
C LEU A 87 -15.15 14.12 8.22
N ASN A 88 -14.43 13.07 7.82
CA ASN A 88 -13.63 12.26 8.73
C ASN A 88 -12.24 12.87 9.03
N SER A 89 -11.72 13.71 8.15
CA SER A 89 -10.39 14.31 8.28
C SER A 89 -10.37 15.76 7.78
N PRO A 90 -11.13 16.68 8.41
CA PRO A 90 -11.37 18.02 7.88
C PRO A 90 -10.13 18.93 7.85
N SER A 91 -9.12 18.61 8.68
CA SER A 91 -7.83 19.30 8.74
C SER A 91 -6.89 18.91 7.60
N VAL A 92 -7.04 17.72 7.02
CA VAL A 92 -6.21 17.23 5.92
C VAL A 92 -6.67 17.87 4.61
N LYS A 93 -5.72 18.39 3.84
CA LYS A 93 -5.98 19.13 2.59
C LYS A 93 -5.33 18.51 1.37
N GLU A 94 -4.43 17.57 1.56
CA GLU A 94 -3.73 16.87 0.48
C GLU A 94 -4.44 15.55 0.20
N GLY A 95 -4.48 15.16 -1.07
CA GLY A 95 -4.93 13.84 -1.45
C GLY A 95 -3.76 12.86 -1.38
N HIS A 96 -4.09 11.61 -1.10
CA HIS A 96 -3.14 10.53 -0.88
C HIS A 96 -3.39 9.36 -1.84
N PHE A 97 -2.32 8.80 -2.38
CA PHE A 97 -2.37 7.53 -3.12
C PHE A 97 -2.03 6.42 -2.14
N ILE A 98 -3.03 5.62 -1.77
CA ILE A 98 -2.89 4.57 -0.74
C ILE A 98 -3.50 3.23 -1.15
N ASP A 99 -4.29 3.21 -2.21
CA ASP A 99 -4.89 2.00 -2.77
C ASP A 99 -4.12 1.54 -3.99
N TYR A 100 -3.79 0.26 -4.04
CA TYR A 100 -2.93 -0.29 -5.09
C TYR A 100 -3.37 -1.68 -5.54
N ILE A 101 -2.94 -2.03 -6.75
CA ILE A 101 -2.95 -3.39 -7.29
C ILE A 101 -1.54 -3.66 -7.82
N PHE A 102 -0.92 -4.72 -7.33
CA PHE A 102 0.44 -5.11 -7.69
C PHE A 102 0.52 -6.57 -8.10
N VAL A 103 1.55 -6.88 -8.89
CA VAL A 103 1.97 -8.24 -9.20
C VAL A 103 3.21 -8.59 -8.38
N ASP A 104 3.23 -9.80 -7.82
CA ASP A 104 4.40 -10.36 -7.16
C ASP A 104 5.51 -10.67 -8.18
N LYS A 105 6.73 -10.17 -7.93
CA LYS A 105 7.89 -10.30 -8.84
C LYS A 105 8.35 -11.73 -9.10
N LYS A 106 8.06 -12.70 -8.21
CA LYS A 106 8.41 -14.12 -8.42
C LYS A 106 7.40 -14.83 -9.32
N HIS A 107 6.24 -14.21 -9.54
CA HIS A 107 5.06 -14.80 -10.16
C HIS A 107 4.54 -13.95 -11.34
N SER A 108 5.33 -12.97 -11.78
CA SER A 108 5.07 -12.22 -13.00
C SER A 108 5.49 -13.08 -14.20
N SER A 109 4.55 -13.36 -15.12
CA SER A 109 4.89 -13.93 -16.41
C SER A 109 5.89 -13.02 -17.12
N LYS A 110 7.05 -13.58 -17.48
CA LYS A 110 8.08 -12.87 -18.25
C LYS A 110 7.66 -12.62 -19.69
#